data_AF-A0A927J9S9-F1
#
_entry.id   AF-A0A927J9S9-F1
#
_cell.length_a   1.000
_cell.length_b   1.000
_cell.length_c   1.000
_cell.angle_alpha   90.00
_cell.angle_beta   90.00
_cell.angle_gamma   90.00
#
_symmetry.space_group_name_H-M   'P 1'
#
loop_
_entity.id
_entity.type
_entity.pdbx_description
1 polymer ?
#
loop_
_entity_poly.entity_id
_entity_poly.type
_entity_poly.pdbx_seq_one_letter_code
_entity_poly.pdbx_strand_id
1 'polypeptide(L)'
;MTDPADVSFLFGPAGLERLKEQLLLLDPREQDALLRHGYGQAVGARTLVELGQKYQVSRERIRQLESKAKSSLQHSLDTIAPGWRRRFADSLSGRTVVHFSHVAQTISADEVGLSYAPVILEELNLHPVKQVKWWYAGDPQAVEVAMKSLALTGPILKEEWDEAYESSELPFAFREHVLWRNSIIEFSPFFVRKNAQRHDRVAAVLMNGALPWNEICVRTGLSANSVRGALDHFDDFISLSKGWWALAGSVDRPIYSSALPAILDILEEHGPQHAAELVRKVAAVHDVTSWRINQCLDDYRIGRMPDGRIWLVEHGAVKPKEIEPARPDYMVASGCKVGVRQKVTYDQARGSGFLVNRWLAWRLGLRATPQAITFDSEIGVELKVTRTGGGTAFSSIRTCLDHHGLVEGCDFVIVLDLDSRTWALRHSCALGCCPVRP
;
A
#
# COMPACT_ATOMS: atom_id res chain seq x y z
N MET A 1 9.83 37.88 -9.60
CA MET A 1 11.18 37.59 -10.13
C MET A 1 11.92 38.91 -10.26
N THR A 2 12.71 39.30 -9.26
CA THR A 2 13.81 40.25 -9.47
C THR A 2 14.93 39.48 -10.16
N ASP A 3 15.33 39.98 -11.32
CA ASP A 3 16.39 39.44 -12.17
C ASP A 3 17.71 39.33 -11.36
N PRO A 4 18.45 38.21 -11.40
CA PRO A 4 19.80 38.10 -10.81
C PRO A 4 20.79 39.17 -11.32
N ALA A 5 20.45 39.91 -12.38
CA ALA A 5 21.22 41.04 -12.89
C ALA A 5 21.38 42.23 -11.93
N ASP A 6 20.55 42.38 -10.89
CA ASP A 6 20.55 43.61 -10.06
C ASP A 6 21.60 43.62 -8.93
N VAL A 7 22.27 42.49 -8.66
CA VAL A 7 23.10 42.32 -7.45
C VAL A 7 24.61 42.26 -7.72
N SER A 8 25.03 42.08 -8.98
CA SER A 8 26.43 42.28 -9.42
C SER A 8 26.93 43.71 -9.14
N PHE A 9 26.00 44.64 -8.90
CA PHE A 9 26.26 46.02 -8.50
C PHE A 9 26.84 46.18 -7.08
N LEU A 10 26.76 45.18 -6.19
CA LEU A 10 27.10 45.37 -4.76
C LEU A 10 28.57 45.72 -4.49
N PHE A 11 29.49 45.25 -5.34
CA PHE A 11 30.93 45.43 -5.15
C PHE A 11 31.58 46.26 -6.27
N GLY A 12 30.93 46.36 -7.44
CA GLY A 12 31.50 46.92 -8.66
C GLY A 12 32.74 46.15 -9.17
N PRO A 13 33.24 46.44 -10.38
CA PRO A 13 34.38 45.72 -10.95
C PRO A 13 35.66 45.80 -10.09
N ALA A 14 35.96 47.00 -9.55
CA ALA A 14 37.14 47.21 -8.71
C ALA A 14 37.04 46.59 -7.31
N GLY A 15 35.83 46.40 -6.78
CA GLY A 15 35.64 45.65 -5.53
C GLY A 15 35.81 44.15 -5.78
N LEU A 16 35.27 43.64 -6.89
CA LEU A 16 35.38 42.24 -7.26
C LEU A 16 36.85 41.82 -7.50
N GLU A 17 37.64 42.62 -8.21
CA GLU A 17 39.07 42.34 -8.38
C GLU A 17 39.83 42.33 -7.05
N ARG A 18 39.48 43.22 -6.12
CA ARG A 18 40.08 43.18 -4.76
C ARG A 18 39.68 41.93 -3.98
N LEU A 19 38.44 41.44 -4.12
CA LEU A 19 38.02 40.17 -3.51
C LEU A 19 38.78 38.97 -4.12
N LYS A 20 39.04 38.99 -5.43
CA LYS A 20 39.88 37.99 -6.11
C LYS A 20 41.30 37.98 -5.57
N GLU A 21 41.92 39.15 -5.46
CA GLU A 21 43.27 39.28 -4.89
C GLU A 21 43.33 38.72 -3.47
N GLN A 22 42.34 39.01 -2.63
CA GLN A 22 42.26 38.47 -1.26
C GLN A 22 42.09 36.95 -1.23
N LEU A 23 41.30 36.38 -2.15
CA LEU A 23 41.16 34.93 -2.26
C LEU A 23 42.48 34.25 -2.62
N LEU A 24 43.27 34.87 -3.52
CA LEU A 24 44.60 34.38 -3.92
C LEU A 24 45.65 34.44 -2.79
N LEU A 25 45.41 35.23 -1.73
CA LEU A 25 46.26 35.27 -0.54
C LEU A 25 46.00 34.12 0.43
N LEU A 26 44.87 33.40 0.29
CA LEU A 26 44.61 32.21 1.10
C LEU A 26 45.53 31.06 0.70
N ASP A 27 45.96 30.28 1.69
CA ASP A 27 46.71 29.06 1.43
C ASP A 27 45.81 28.06 0.66
N PRO A 28 46.36 27.24 -0.27
CA PRO A 28 45.56 26.26 -0.99
C PRO A 28 44.76 25.30 -0.10
N ARG A 29 45.21 25.03 1.14
CA ARG A 29 44.48 24.22 2.12
C ARG A 29 43.26 24.95 2.69
N GLU A 30 43.36 26.27 2.84
CA GLU A 30 42.27 27.14 3.29
C GLU A 30 41.18 27.23 2.23
N GLN A 31 41.55 27.39 0.96
CA GLN A 31 40.61 27.36 -0.18
C GLN A 31 39.90 26.01 -0.29
N ASP A 32 40.64 24.89 -0.24
CA ASP A 32 40.05 23.54 -0.26
C ASP A 32 39.11 23.30 0.92
N ALA A 33 39.44 23.84 2.11
CA ALA A 33 38.61 23.72 3.30
C ALA A 33 37.29 24.50 3.17
N LEU A 34 37.29 25.67 2.53
CA LEU A 34 36.08 26.45 2.25
C LEU A 34 35.14 25.75 1.25
N LEU A 35 35.71 25.17 0.19
CA LEU A 35 34.96 24.55 -0.90
C LEU A 35 34.56 23.08 -0.63
N ARG A 36 34.92 22.54 0.53
CA ARG A 36 34.73 21.11 0.88
C ARG A 36 33.29 20.60 0.77
N HIS A 37 32.30 21.46 0.88
CA HIS A 37 30.89 21.07 0.74
C HIS A 37 30.48 20.78 -0.72
N GLY A 38 31.40 20.92 -1.69
CA GLY A 38 31.21 20.51 -3.08
C GLY A 38 30.29 21.44 -3.85
N TYR A 39 30.41 22.75 -3.61
CA TYR A 39 29.67 23.78 -4.33
C TYR A 39 30.24 23.98 -5.75
N GLY A 40 29.40 24.04 -6.80
CA GLY A 40 29.80 24.42 -8.17
C GLY A 40 30.63 23.38 -8.96
N GLN A 41 30.44 22.09 -8.72
CA GLN A 41 31.44 21.04 -8.96
C GLN A 41 32.14 20.93 -10.34
N ALA A 42 33.48 20.84 -10.25
CA ALA A 42 34.31 19.84 -10.94
C ALA A 42 34.89 18.76 -9.99
N VAL A 43 34.88 19.01 -8.68
CA VAL A 43 35.40 18.09 -7.64
C VAL A 43 34.32 17.92 -6.58
N GLY A 44 33.91 16.68 -6.31
CA GLY A 44 32.83 16.34 -5.38
C GLY A 44 33.00 16.88 -3.96
N ALA A 45 31.93 16.82 -3.16
CA ALA A 45 32.00 17.15 -1.73
C ALA A 45 33.02 16.27 -1.00
N ARG A 46 33.86 16.89 -0.17
CA ARG A 46 34.89 16.25 0.66
C ARG A 46 34.61 16.48 2.14
N THR A 47 34.85 15.44 2.93
CA THR A 47 34.80 15.51 4.38
C THR A 47 36.07 16.13 4.96
N LEU A 48 35.99 16.63 6.19
CA LEU A 48 37.17 17.11 6.93
C LEU A 48 38.26 16.02 7.09
N VAL A 49 37.84 14.75 7.14
CA VAL A 49 38.75 13.61 7.25
C VAL A 49 39.51 13.39 5.95
N GLU A 50 38.83 13.42 4.81
CA GLU A 50 39.44 13.28 3.48
C GLU A 50 40.42 14.42 3.19
N LEU A 51 40.07 15.66 3.55
CA LEU A 51 41.00 16.79 3.45
C LEU A 51 42.19 16.64 4.41
N GLY A 52 41.95 16.16 5.62
CA GLY A 52 43.01 15.86 6.58
C GLY A 52 44.00 14.84 6.04
N GLN A 53 43.51 13.77 5.40
CA GLN A 53 44.34 12.77 4.73
C GLN A 53 45.11 13.36 3.55
N LYS A 54 44.43 14.13 2.67
CA LYS A 54 45.05 14.78 1.50
C LYS A 54 46.25 15.65 1.90
N TYR A 55 46.10 16.42 2.97
CA TYR A 55 47.12 17.38 3.42
C TYR A 55 47.98 16.89 4.58
N GLN A 56 47.82 15.62 4.99
CA GLN A 56 48.53 15.01 6.11
C GLN A 56 48.41 15.82 7.42
N VAL A 57 47.21 16.31 7.72
CA VAL A 57 46.88 17.04 8.94
C VAL A 57 45.65 16.46 9.63
N SER A 58 45.46 16.78 10.91
CA SER A 58 44.29 16.30 11.64
C SER A 58 42.99 16.92 11.12
N ARG A 59 41.87 16.24 11.34
CA ARG A 59 40.52 16.76 11.11
C ARG A 59 40.32 18.13 11.77
N GLU A 60 40.78 18.29 13.01
CA GLU A 60 40.67 19.55 13.75
C GLU A 60 41.51 20.65 13.11
N ARG A 61 42.68 20.32 12.56
CA ARG A 61 43.50 21.29 11.85
C ARG A 61 42.81 21.81 10.59
N ILE A 62 42.13 20.96 9.82
CA ILE A 62 41.32 21.43 8.67
C ILE A 62 40.19 22.36 9.15
N ARG A 63 39.52 22.04 10.27
CA ARG A 63 38.48 22.89 10.85
C ARG A 63 39.02 24.28 11.23
N GLN A 64 40.20 24.33 11.85
CA GLN A 64 40.89 25.59 12.18
C GLN A 64 41.25 26.40 10.93
N LEU A 65 41.71 25.73 9.86
CA LEU A 65 42.01 26.39 8.58
C LEU A 65 40.74 26.97 7.95
N GLU A 66 39.62 26.23 7.97
CA GLU A 66 38.31 26.72 7.51
C GLU A 66 37.89 27.98 8.30
N SER A 67 37.96 27.94 9.63
CA SER A 67 37.63 29.10 10.48
C SER A 67 38.54 30.30 10.20
N LYS A 68 39.85 30.08 10.07
CA LYS A 68 40.82 31.14 9.74
C LYS A 68 40.52 31.77 8.38
N ALA A 69 40.25 30.95 7.37
CA ALA A 69 39.90 31.39 6.03
C ALA A 69 38.64 32.26 6.04
N LYS A 70 37.58 31.80 6.71
CA LYS A 70 36.32 32.56 6.85
C LYS A 70 36.52 33.92 7.52
N SER A 71 37.26 33.98 8.62
CA SER A 71 37.56 35.25 9.30
C SER A 71 38.36 36.21 8.42
N SER A 72 39.31 35.70 7.64
CA SER A 72 40.08 36.51 6.68
C SER A 72 39.17 37.12 5.61
N LEU A 73 38.33 36.30 4.97
CA LEU A 73 37.39 36.74 3.94
C LEU A 73 36.32 37.71 4.48
N GLN A 74 35.83 37.47 5.70
CA GLN A 74 34.92 38.39 6.38
C GLN A 74 35.55 39.78 6.54
N HIS A 75 36.80 39.85 7.01
CA HIS A 75 37.52 41.12 7.15
C HIS A 75 37.73 41.84 5.81
N SER A 76 38.03 41.08 4.74
CA SER A 76 38.11 41.62 3.39
C SER A 76 36.77 42.22 2.93
N LEU A 77 35.64 41.54 3.19
CA LEU A 77 34.31 42.07 2.86
C LEU A 77 34.01 43.37 3.61
N ASP A 78 34.33 43.43 4.90
CA ASP A 78 34.13 44.63 5.73
C ASP A 78 34.95 45.83 5.24
N THR A 79 36.15 45.56 4.74
CA THR A 79 37.07 46.59 4.21
C THR A 79 36.67 47.05 2.80
N ILE A 80 36.37 46.11 1.90
CA ILE A 80 36.12 46.40 0.48
C ILE A 80 34.72 46.97 0.28
N ALA A 81 33.74 46.48 1.05
CA ALA A 81 32.35 46.83 0.87
C ALA A 81 31.64 47.06 2.22
N PRO A 82 31.93 48.18 2.91
CA PRO A 82 31.25 48.54 4.15
C PRO A 82 29.72 48.48 3.99
N GLY A 83 29.04 47.89 4.98
CA GLY A 83 27.58 47.72 4.97
C GLY A 83 27.07 46.58 4.08
N TRP A 84 27.94 45.69 3.56
CA TRP A 84 27.52 44.54 2.76
C TRP A 84 26.46 43.69 3.46
N ARG A 85 26.55 43.47 4.78
CA ARG A 85 25.57 42.69 5.56
C ARG A 85 24.14 43.20 5.35
N ARG A 86 23.94 44.52 5.48
CA ARG A 86 22.63 45.14 5.29
C ARG A 86 22.15 44.98 3.84
N ARG A 87 23.02 45.24 2.87
CA ARG A 87 22.66 45.10 1.45
C ARG A 87 22.27 43.68 1.06
N PHE A 88 22.96 42.67 1.61
CA PHE A 88 22.59 41.27 1.43
C PHE A 88 21.31 40.89 2.18
N ALA A 89 21.13 41.37 3.41
CA ALA A 89 19.89 41.15 4.14
C ALA A 89 18.68 41.75 3.39
N ASP A 90 18.84 42.95 2.83
CA ASP A 90 17.82 43.62 2.03
C ASP A 90 17.56 42.85 0.71
N SER A 91 18.60 42.34 0.03
CA SER A 91 18.42 41.58 -1.22
C SER A 91 17.81 40.19 -1.01
N LEU A 92 18.00 39.61 0.18
CA LEU A 92 17.40 38.33 0.59
C LEU A 92 16.08 38.51 1.35
N SER A 93 15.67 39.75 1.63
CA SER A 93 14.44 40.03 2.38
C SER A 93 13.21 39.46 1.69
N GLY A 94 12.28 38.93 2.49
CA GLY A 94 11.07 38.25 2.00
C GLY A 94 11.28 36.84 1.47
N ARG A 95 12.48 36.26 1.56
CA ARG A 95 12.74 34.86 1.21
C ARG A 95 12.84 33.97 2.44
N THR A 96 11.98 32.97 2.54
CA THR A 96 12.00 31.96 3.61
C THR A 96 13.24 31.07 3.53
N VAL A 97 13.70 30.76 2.30
CA VAL A 97 14.92 29.97 2.04
C VAL A 97 15.70 30.52 0.85
N VAL A 98 17.01 30.29 0.86
CA VAL A 98 17.95 30.77 -0.15
C VAL A 98 18.84 29.62 -0.62
N HIS A 99 18.99 29.48 -1.94
CA HIS A 99 19.91 28.51 -2.53
C HIS A 99 21.34 29.06 -2.54
N PHE A 100 22.32 28.21 -2.24
CA PHE A 100 23.74 28.56 -2.18
C PHE A 100 24.22 29.28 -3.44
N SER A 101 23.85 28.77 -4.63
CA SER A 101 24.30 29.36 -5.90
C SER A 101 23.79 30.79 -6.07
N HIS A 102 22.63 31.14 -5.49
CA HIS A 102 22.10 32.49 -5.57
C HIS A 102 22.97 33.46 -4.75
N VAL A 103 23.42 33.04 -3.57
CA VAL A 103 24.35 33.83 -2.73
C VAL A 103 25.71 33.97 -3.42
N ALA A 104 26.22 32.89 -4.01
CA ALA A 104 27.48 32.93 -4.75
C ALA A 104 27.40 33.88 -5.96
N GLN A 105 26.39 33.72 -6.82
CA GLN A 105 26.18 34.54 -8.02
C GLN A 105 25.95 36.01 -7.72
N THR A 106 25.42 36.33 -6.53
CA THR A 106 25.28 37.71 -6.08
C THR A 106 26.63 38.43 -5.93
N ILE A 107 27.69 37.69 -5.62
CA ILE A 107 29.06 38.21 -5.55
C ILE A 107 29.72 38.11 -6.94
N SER A 108 29.76 36.89 -7.49
CA SER A 108 30.36 36.56 -8.78
C SER A 108 29.96 35.15 -9.23
N ALA A 109 29.93 34.90 -10.54
CA ALA A 109 29.64 33.57 -11.08
C ALA A 109 30.82 32.58 -10.99
N ASP A 110 32.02 33.07 -10.63
CA ASP A 110 33.26 32.29 -10.55
C ASP A 110 33.56 31.78 -9.12
N GLU A 111 34.79 31.29 -8.93
CA GLU A 111 35.29 30.73 -7.66
C GLU A 111 35.26 31.74 -6.50
N VAL A 112 35.27 33.04 -6.80
CA VAL A 112 35.13 34.10 -5.79
C VAL A 112 33.77 34.00 -5.13
N GLY A 113 32.70 33.92 -5.92
CA GLY A 113 31.35 33.79 -5.38
C GLY A 113 31.19 32.54 -4.54
N LEU A 114 31.73 31.41 -5.02
CA LEU A 114 31.69 30.13 -4.29
C LEU A 114 32.46 30.17 -2.97
N SER A 115 33.59 30.88 -2.91
CA SER A 115 34.44 30.97 -1.73
C SER A 115 33.89 31.91 -0.65
N TYR A 116 33.25 33.00 -1.07
CA TYR A 116 32.67 33.98 -0.14
C TYR A 116 31.25 33.62 0.31
N ALA A 117 30.47 32.85 -0.45
CA ALA A 117 29.10 32.48 -0.08
C ALA A 117 28.98 31.80 1.30
N PRO A 118 29.84 30.85 1.72
CA PRO A 118 29.79 30.27 3.06
C PRO A 118 29.95 31.31 4.19
N VAL A 119 30.77 32.35 3.97
CA VAL A 119 30.99 33.44 4.92
C VAL A 119 29.72 34.29 5.04
N ILE A 120 29.12 34.63 3.90
CA ILE A 120 27.87 35.41 3.88
C ILE A 120 26.73 34.66 4.56
N LEU A 121 26.58 33.37 4.28
CA LEU A 121 25.53 32.54 4.90
C LEU A 121 25.70 32.51 6.43
N GLU A 122 26.93 32.33 6.93
CA GLU A 122 27.22 32.29 8.37
C GLU A 122 26.94 33.64 9.04
N GLU A 123 27.40 34.75 8.45
CA GLU A 123 27.22 36.10 8.99
C GLU A 123 25.75 36.58 8.99
N LEU A 124 24.93 36.05 8.07
CA LEU A 124 23.50 36.33 8.01
C LEU A 124 22.67 35.36 8.87
N ASN A 125 23.31 34.51 9.69
CA ASN A 125 22.67 33.46 10.48
C ASN A 125 21.78 32.53 9.62
N LEU A 126 22.20 32.26 8.39
CA LEU A 126 21.52 31.33 7.50
C LEU A 126 22.13 29.94 7.67
N HIS A 127 21.30 29.01 8.12
CA HIS A 127 21.70 27.65 8.43
C HIS A 127 21.21 26.67 7.37
N PRO A 128 21.95 25.58 7.11
CA PRO A 128 21.56 24.60 6.09
C PRO A 128 20.23 23.93 6.45
N VAL A 129 19.34 23.81 5.48
CA VAL A 129 18.10 23.05 5.60
C VAL A 129 18.44 21.55 5.56
N LYS A 130 18.03 20.82 6.59
CA LYS A 130 18.34 19.38 6.69
C LYS A 130 17.76 18.62 5.50
N GLN A 131 18.57 17.73 4.92
CA GLN A 131 18.23 16.83 3.82
C GLN A 131 17.95 17.49 2.45
N VAL A 132 18.06 18.82 2.36
CA VAL A 132 17.93 19.56 1.10
C VAL A 132 19.27 20.21 0.80
N LYS A 133 20.03 19.61 -0.13
CA LYS A 133 21.41 20.06 -0.42
C LYS A 133 21.41 21.51 -0.89
N TRP A 134 22.34 22.29 -0.35
CA TRP A 134 22.64 23.66 -0.78
C TRP A 134 21.54 24.70 -0.52
N TRP A 135 20.53 24.38 0.27
CA TRP A 135 19.50 25.33 0.70
C TRP A 135 19.73 25.77 2.14
N TYR A 136 19.50 27.05 2.39
CA TYR A 136 19.74 27.69 3.68
C TYR A 136 18.54 28.52 4.11
N ALA A 137 18.32 28.64 5.41
CA ALA A 137 17.21 29.38 6.01
C ALA A 137 17.65 30.03 7.32
N GLY A 138 17.02 31.14 7.69
CA GLY A 138 17.20 31.73 9.03
C GLY A 138 16.62 30.82 10.12
N ASP A 139 15.50 30.17 9.83
CA ASP A 139 14.91 29.13 10.68
C ASP A 139 14.68 27.82 9.89
N PRO A 140 15.66 26.90 9.88
CA PRO A 140 15.51 25.60 9.23
C PRO A 140 14.39 24.73 9.83
N GLN A 141 14.01 24.98 11.09
CA GLN A 141 12.96 24.21 11.75
C GLN A 141 11.58 24.64 11.25
N ALA A 142 11.35 25.94 11.05
CA ALA A 142 10.13 26.44 10.41
C ALA A 142 9.95 25.86 9.00
N VAL A 143 11.03 25.79 8.21
CA VAL A 143 11.01 25.15 6.89
C VAL A 143 10.64 23.67 7.00
N GLU A 144 11.20 22.95 7.97
CA GLU A 144 10.86 21.54 8.18
C GLU A 144 9.39 21.36 8.58
N VAL A 145 8.83 22.25 9.38
CA VAL A 145 7.40 22.25 9.74
C VAL A 145 6.53 22.52 8.50
N ALA A 146 6.87 23.52 7.68
CA ALA A 146 6.16 23.83 6.44
C ALA A 146 6.22 22.68 5.42
N MET A 147 7.36 22.00 5.30
CA MET A 147 7.45 20.79 4.47
C MET A 147 6.56 19.67 5.01
N LYS A 148 6.50 19.48 6.34
CA LYS A 148 5.69 18.44 6.98
C LYS A 148 4.19 18.71 6.90
N SER A 149 3.75 19.97 6.93
CA SER A 149 2.33 20.30 6.79
C SER A 149 1.77 19.95 5.41
N LEU A 150 2.63 19.81 4.40
CA LEU A 150 2.28 19.36 3.05
C LEU A 150 2.26 17.82 2.88
N ALA A 151 2.43 17.07 3.98
CA ALA A 151 2.30 15.62 3.96
C ALA A 151 0.83 15.20 3.79
N LEU A 152 0.61 14.09 3.09
CA LEU A 152 -0.73 13.60 2.79
C LEU A 152 -1.25 12.66 3.89
N THR A 153 -2.54 12.74 4.18
CA THR A 153 -3.29 11.75 4.98
C THR A 153 -4.10 10.78 4.11
N GLY A 154 -4.31 11.12 2.84
CA GLY A 154 -5.00 10.33 1.82
C GLY A 154 -4.75 10.89 0.42
N PRO A 155 -5.45 10.40 -0.62
CA PRO A 155 -5.38 11.03 -1.93
C PRO A 155 -5.88 12.47 -1.89
N ILE A 156 -5.27 13.36 -2.65
CA ILE A 156 -5.66 14.77 -2.79
C ILE A 156 -5.57 15.17 -4.27
N LEU A 157 -6.41 16.10 -4.74
CA LEU A 157 -6.26 16.62 -6.09
C LEU A 157 -4.93 17.37 -6.23
N LYS A 158 -4.32 17.29 -7.40
CA LYS A 158 -3.06 18.00 -7.68
C LYS A 158 -3.21 19.51 -7.50
N GLU A 159 -4.33 20.06 -7.95
CA GLU A 159 -4.67 21.48 -7.81
C GLU A 159 -4.76 21.90 -6.34
N GLU A 160 -5.50 21.15 -5.51
CA GLU A 160 -5.61 21.42 -4.06
C GLU A 160 -4.25 21.34 -3.36
N TRP A 161 -3.40 20.40 -3.74
CA TRP A 161 -2.04 20.31 -3.19
C TRP A 161 -1.14 21.45 -3.65
N ASP A 162 -1.26 21.87 -4.91
CA ASP A 162 -0.51 23.00 -5.45
C ASP A 162 -0.93 24.32 -4.75
N GLU A 163 -2.22 24.53 -4.46
CA GLU A 163 -2.71 25.66 -3.66
C GLU A 163 -2.15 25.63 -2.21
N ALA A 164 -2.13 24.46 -1.59
CA ALA A 164 -1.53 24.29 -0.26
C ALA A 164 -0.02 24.57 -0.28
N TYR A 165 0.67 24.15 -1.35
CA TYR A 165 2.09 24.42 -1.57
C TYR A 165 2.36 25.91 -1.72
N GLU A 166 1.59 26.61 -2.54
CA GLU A 166 1.71 28.06 -2.73
C GLU A 166 1.49 28.84 -1.42
N SER A 167 0.58 28.35 -0.58
CA SER A 167 0.31 28.92 0.75
C SER A 167 1.41 28.66 1.79
N SER A 168 2.38 27.79 1.50
CA SER A 168 3.47 27.42 2.42
C SER A 168 4.68 28.36 2.39
N GLU A 169 4.68 29.36 1.49
CA GLU A 169 5.78 30.30 1.26
C GLU A 169 7.13 29.63 0.90
N LEU A 170 7.11 28.34 0.51
CA LEU A 170 8.27 27.63 0.01
C LEU A 170 8.52 27.97 -1.47
N PRO A 171 9.78 28.21 -1.89
CA PRO A 171 10.06 28.51 -3.30
C PRO A 171 9.78 27.32 -4.20
N PHE A 172 9.28 27.54 -5.42
CA PHE A 172 8.95 26.49 -6.39
C PHE A 172 10.03 25.40 -6.58
N ALA A 173 11.32 25.77 -6.56
CA ALA A 173 12.43 24.81 -6.67
C ALA A 173 12.51 23.81 -5.50
N PHE A 174 11.82 24.06 -4.39
CA PHE A 174 11.69 23.14 -3.26
C PHE A 174 10.62 22.06 -3.49
N ARG A 175 9.77 22.20 -4.50
CA ARG A 175 8.58 21.35 -4.70
C ARG A 175 8.93 19.87 -4.80
N GLU A 176 9.94 19.53 -5.58
CA GLU A 176 10.41 18.14 -5.73
C GLU A 176 10.94 17.57 -4.41
N HIS A 177 11.61 18.39 -3.60
CA HIS A 177 12.11 17.98 -2.30
C HIS A 177 10.99 17.69 -1.31
N VAL A 178 9.90 18.49 -1.34
CA VAL A 178 8.71 18.23 -0.52
C VAL A 178 8.05 16.92 -0.94
N LEU A 179 7.83 16.71 -2.24
CA LEU A 179 7.23 15.48 -2.77
C LEU A 179 8.05 14.25 -2.36
N TRP A 180 9.37 14.29 -2.57
CA TRP A 180 10.27 13.19 -2.23
C TRP A 180 10.29 12.91 -0.73
N ARG A 181 10.44 13.95 0.11
CA ARG A 181 10.52 13.82 1.57
C ARG A 181 9.25 13.21 2.15
N ASN A 182 8.09 13.67 1.69
CA ASN A 182 6.81 13.20 2.17
C ASN A 182 6.36 11.90 1.48
N SER A 183 7.22 11.30 0.65
CA SER A 183 6.92 10.08 -0.09
C SER A 183 5.63 10.22 -0.91
N ILE A 184 5.44 11.36 -1.57
CA ILE A 184 4.29 11.66 -2.41
C ILE A 184 4.64 11.30 -3.86
N ILE A 185 3.72 10.64 -4.55
CA ILE A 185 3.85 10.31 -5.97
C ILE A 185 2.61 10.77 -6.73
N GLU A 186 2.79 11.05 -8.02
CA GLU A 186 1.71 11.46 -8.90
C GLU A 186 0.88 10.25 -9.36
N PHE A 187 -0.44 10.41 -9.30
CA PHE A 187 -1.44 9.52 -9.87
C PHE A 187 -2.55 10.39 -10.46
N SER A 188 -2.30 10.96 -11.65
CA SER A 188 -3.13 12.02 -12.23
C SER A 188 -4.63 11.69 -12.25
N PRO A 189 -5.51 12.63 -11.85
CA PRO A 189 -5.22 14.02 -11.45
C PRO A 189 -4.84 14.21 -9.95
N PHE A 190 -4.49 13.14 -9.24
CA PHE A 190 -4.24 13.15 -7.80
C PHE A 190 -2.76 13.04 -7.44
N PHE A 191 -2.44 13.46 -6.23
CA PHE A 191 -1.27 13.00 -5.50
C PHE A 191 -1.66 11.92 -4.48
N VAL A 192 -0.80 10.91 -4.34
CA VAL A 192 -1.00 9.79 -3.41
C VAL A 192 0.27 9.47 -2.63
N ARG A 193 0.15 8.81 -1.48
CA ARG A 193 1.31 8.38 -0.69
C ARG A 193 1.94 7.15 -1.34
N LYS A 194 3.25 7.18 -1.55
CA LYS A 194 4.05 6.06 -2.10
C LYS A 194 3.87 4.77 -1.30
N ASN A 195 3.88 4.87 0.03
CA ASN A 195 3.80 3.71 0.92
C ASN A 195 2.38 3.14 1.03
N ALA A 196 1.35 3.94 0.75
CA ALA A 196 -0.05 3.54 0.77
C ALA A 196 -0.70 3.57 -0.63
N GLN A 197 0.11 3.54 -1.70
CA GLN A 197 -0.36 3.79 -3.07
C GLN A 197 -1.50 2.87 -3.52
N ARG A 198 -1.57 1.64 -2.99
CA ARG A 198 -2.65 0.69 -3.32
C ARG A 198 -3.99 1.18 -2.79
N HIS A 199 -4.02 1.57 -1.52
CA HIS A 199 -5.18 2.14 -0.85
C HIS A 199 -5.56 3.47 -1.48
N ASP A 200 -4.60 4.41 -1.58
CA ASP A 200 -4.88 5.78 -1.99
C ASP A 200 -5.35 5.88 -3.45
N ARG A 201 -4.84 5.03 -4.35
CA ARG A 201 -5.34 4.99 -5.74
C ARG A 201 -6.78 4.50 -5.81
N VAL A 202 -7.13 3.47 -5.04
CA VAL A 202 -8.50 2.94 -4.97
C VAL A 202 -9.44 4.01 -4.39
N ALA A 203 -9.02 4.67 -3.31
CA ALA A 203 -9.78 5.78 -2.74
C ALA A 203 -9.95 6.93 -3.75
N ALA A 204 -8.88 7.35 -4.44
CA ALA A 204 -8.92 8.43 -5.44
C ALA A 204 -9.94 8.18 -6.56
N VAL A 205 -10.01 6.95 -7.10
CA VAL A 205 -10.97 6.65 -8.18
C VAL A 205 -12.41 6.56 -7.68
N LEU A 206 -12.61 6.26 -6.39
CA LEU A 206 -13.92 6.18 -5.74
C LEU A 206 -14.40 7.50 -5.14
N MET A 207 -13.55 8.54 -5.10
CA MET A 207 -13.92 9.88 -4.61
C MET A 207 -15.10 10.49 -5.38
N ASN A 208 -15.25 10.14 -6.67
CA ASN A 208 -16.33 10.63 -7.54
C ASN A 208 -17.56 9.71 -7.57
N GLY A 209 -17.63 8.71 -6.67
CA GLY A 209 -18.76 7.81 -6.54
C GLY A 209 -18.41 6.34 -6.71
N ALA A 210 -19.45 5.51 -6.61
CA ALA A 210 -19.30 4.07 -6.69
C ALA A 210 -18.85 3.61 -8.08
N LEU A 211 -18.00 2.59 -8.13
CA LEU A 211 -17.54 1.97 -9.37
C LEU A 211 -17.57 0.44 -9.29
N PRO A 212 -17.78 -0.25 -10.41
CA PRO A 212 -17.64 -1.69 -10.45
C PRO A 212 -16.16 -2.09 -10.35
N TRP A 213 -15.92 -3.24 -9.72
CA TRP A 213 -14.60 -3.84 -9.50
C TRP A 213 -13.63 -3.76 -10.70
N ASN A 214 -14.12 -4.14 -11.89
CA ASN A 214 -13.33 -4.18 -13.12
C ASN A 214 -12.86 -2.78 -13.54
N GLU A 215 -13.70 -1.78 -13.37
CA GLU A 215 -13.38 -0.40 -13.70
C GLU A 215 -12.38 0.21 -12.72
N ILE A 216 -12.47 -0.14 -11.43
CA ILE A 216 -11.46 0.24 -10.42
C ILE A 216 -10.09 -0.29 -10.84
N CYS A 217 -10.00 -1.55 -11.28
CA CYS A 217 -8.73 -2.13 -11.76
C CYS A 217 -8.15 -1.33 -12.94
N VAL A 218 -8.99 -1.00 -13.93
CA VAL A 218 -8.58 -0.23 -15.12
C VAL A 218 -8.10 1.17 -14.72
N ARG A 219 -8.89 1.91 -13.93
CA ARG A 219 -8.59 3.30 -13.57
C ARG A 219 -7.38 3.43 -12.63
N THR A 220 -7.16 2.46 -11.74
CA THR A 220 -6.01 2.47 -10.82
C THR A 220 -4.71 1.95 -11.45
N GLY A 221 -4.82 1.18 -12.53
CA GLY A 221 -3.70 0.45 -13.15
C GLY A 221 -3.11 -0.65 -12.26
N LEU A 222 -3.82 -1.07 -11.21
CA LEU A 222 -3.38 -2.11 -10.28
C LEU A 222 -3.85 -3.49 -10.75
N SER A 223 -3.11 -4.53 -10.34
CA SER A 223 -3.55 -5.91 -10.56
C SER A 223 -4.84 -6.20 -9.78
N ALA A 224 -5.67 -7.10 -10.33
CA ALA A 224 -6.88 -7.57 -9.67
C ALA A 224 -6.62 -8.00 -8.21
N ASN A 225 -5.57 -8.78 -7.94
CA ASN A 225 -5.29 -9.21 -6.56
C ASN A 225 -4.95 -8.02 -5.63
N SER A 226 -4.28 -6.99 -6.15
CA SER A 226 -3.92 -5.80 -5.36
C SER A 226 -5.13 -4.94 -5.02
N VAL A 227 -6.06 -4.76 -5.97
CA VAL A 227 -7.32 -4.04 -5.71
C VAL A 227 -8.15 -4.81 -4.67
N ARG A 228 -8.13 -6.15 -4.71
CA ARG A 228 -8.97 -6.99 -3.84
C ARG A 228 -8.45 -6.92 -2.43
N GLY A 229 -7.14 -7.07 -2.27
CA GLY A 229 -6.49 -6.88 -1.00
C GLY A 229 -6.69 -5.48 -0.42
N ALA A 230 -6.86 -4.42 -1.24
CA ALA A 230 -7.19 -3.10 -0.72
C ALA A 230 -8.66 -3.03 -0.27
N LEU A 231 -9.60 -3.43 -1.11
CA LEU A 231 -11.03 -3.37 -0.81
C LEU A 231 -11.44 -4.24 0.38
N ASP A 232 -10.81 -5.40 0.56
CA ASP A 232 -11.15 -6.35 1.62
C ASP A 232 -10.48 -6.02 2.97
N HIS A 233 -9.38 -5.25 2.97
CA HIS A 233 -8.56 -5.03 4.16
C HIS A 233 -8.80 -3.69 4.86
N PHE A 234 -9.29 -2.68 4.14
CA PHE A 234 -9.53 -1.34 4.68
C PHE A 234 -11.02 -1.09 4.86
N ASP A 235 -11.40 -0.64 6.06
CA ASP A 235 -12.80 -0.37 6.44
C ASP A 235 -13.40 0.84 5.71
N ASP A 236 -12.56 1.64 5.05
CA ASP A 236 -12.93 2.83 4.30
C ASP A 236 -13.63 2.49 2.97
N PHE A 237 -13.68 1.21 2.59
CA PHE A 237 -14.37 0.74 1.39
C PHE A 237 -15.56 -0.15 1.75
N ILE A 238 -16.67 0.07 1.04
CA ILE A 238 -17.88 -0.74 1.20
C ILE A 238 -18.26 -1.41 -0.11
N SER A 239 -18.51 -2.71 -0.02
CA SER A 239 -19.05 -3.49 -1.11
C SER A 239 -20.55 -3.20 -1.24
N LEU A 240 -20.93 -2.80 -2.44
CA LEU A 240 -22.30 -2.66 -2.88
C LEU A 240 -22.70 -3.89 -3.69
N SER A 241 -23.98 -3.96 -4.02
CA SER A 241 -24.51 -5.05 -4.83
C SER A 241 -23.82 -5.18 -6.19
N LYS A 242 -23.73 -6.43 -6.70
CA LYS A 242 -23.18 -6.75 -8.04
C LYS A 242 -21.70 -6.37 -8.25
N GLY A 243 -20.90 -6.37 -7.18
CA GLY A 243 -19.45 -6.13 -7.28
C GLY A 243 -19.08 -4.67 -7.50
N TRP A 244 -19.99 -3.76 -7.15
CA TRP A 244 -19.75 -2.33 -7.05
C TRP A 244 -19.12 -2.02 -5.69
N TRP A 245 -18.31 -0.97 -5.65
CA TRP A 245 -17.64 -0.53 -4.44
C TRP A 245 -17.68 0.98 -4.35
N ALA A 246 -17.72 1.49 -3.13
CA ALA A 246 -17.73 2.92 -2.83
C ALA A 246 -16.90 3.22 -1.58
N LEU A 247 -16.61 4.49 -1.35
CA LEU A 247 -16.04 4.95 -0.09
C LEU A 247 -17.09 4.90 1.02
N ALA A 248 -16.69 4.48 2.22
CA ALA A 248 -17.53 4.55 3.40
C ALA A 248 -17.95 6.01 3.66
N GLY A 249 -19.24 6.24 3.86
CA GLY A 249 -19.81 7.59 4.04
C GLY A 249 -20.15 8.33 2.74
N SER A 250 -19.76 7.82 1.57
CA SER A 250 -20.20 8.37 0.27
C SER A 250 -21.57 7.86 -0.20
N VAL A 251 -22.02 6.75 0.38
CA VAL A 251 -23.32 6.11 0.13
C VAL A 251 -23.85 5.48 1.42
N ASP A 252 -25.18 5.35 1.53
CA ASP A 252 -25.81 4.66 2.65
C ASP A 252 -25.35 3.21 2.71
N ARG A 253 -24.93 2.77 3.90
CA ARG A 253 -24.43 1.41 4.10
C ARG A 253 -25.55 0.40 3.83
N PRO A 254 -25.29 -0.69 3.08
CA PRO A 254 -26.25 -1.78 2.99
C PRO A 254 -26.58 -2.30 4.39
N ILE A 255 -27.87 -2.37 4.72
CA ILE A 255 -28.36 -2.81 6.05
C ILE A 255 -27.85 -4.22 6.39
N TYR A 256 -27.66 -5.05 5.36
CA TYR A 256 -27.26 -6.46 5.49
C TYR A 256 -25.93 -6.75 4.79
N SER A 257 -25.04 -7.44 5.49
CA SER A 257 -23.74 -7.89 4.99
C SER A 257 -23.83 -9.10 4.04
N SER A 258 -24.93 -9.86 4.10
CA SER A 258 -25.23 -10.96 3.17
C SER A 258 -26.72 -11.31 3.18
N ALA A 259 -27.13 -12.21 2.27
CA ALA A 259 -28.54 -12.63 2.13
C ALA A 259 -29.11 -13.29 3.38
N LEU A 260 -28.29 -14.00 4.16
CA LEU A 260 -28.76 -14.83 5.26
C LEU A 260 -29.25 -13.99 6.46
N PRO A 261 -28.52 -12.99 6.97
CA PRO A 261 -29.05 -12.02 7.94
C PRO A 261 -30.36 -11.37 7.48
N ALA A 262 -30.45 -10.92 6.22
CA ALA A 262 -31.68 -10.33 5.69
C ALA A 262 -32.87 -11.31 5.74
N ILE A 263 -32.64 -12.58 5.41
CA ILE A 263 -33.68 -13.62 5.47
C ILE A 263 -34.13 -13.87 6.90
N LEU A 264 -33.19 -13.96 7.85
CA LEU A 264 -33.51 -14.24 9.26
C LEU A 264 -34.31 -13.10 9.87
N ASP A 265 -33.88 -11.85 9.67
CA ASP A 265 -34.59 -10.67 10.17
C ASP A 265 -36.02 -10.59 9.62
N ILE A 266 -36.21 -10.85 8.32
CA ILE A 266 -37.56 -10.86 7.72
C ILE A 266 -38.44 -11.97 8.30
N LEU A 267 -37.88 -13.16 8.53
CA LEU A 267 -38.62 -14.28 9.12
C LEU A 267 -38.96 -14.01 10.60
N GLU A 268 -38.09 -13.31 11.32
CA GLU A 268 -38.29 -12.90 12.71
C GLU A 268 -39.39 -11.82 12.81
N GLU A 269 -39.31 -10.78 11.96
CA GLU A 269 -40.23 -9.65 11.99
C GLU A 269 -41.62 -9.99 11.45
N HIS A 270 -41.70 -10.76 10.36
CA HIS A 270 -42.95 -11.00 9.65
C HIS A 270 -43.51 -12.41 9.87
N GLY A 271 -42.81 -13.27 10.62
CA GLY A 271 -43.20 -14.67 10.84
C GLY A 271 -43.16 -15.54 9.57
N PRO A 272 -43.88 -16.68 9.52
CA PRO A 272 -43.83 -17.63 8.41
C PRO A 272 -44.17 -17.04 7.06
N GLN A 273 -43.30 -17.26 6.07
CA GLN A 273 -43.47 -16.73 4.71
C GLN A 273 -43.60 -17.83 3.66
N HIS A 274 -44.41 -17.62 2.63
CA HIS A 274 -44.28 -18.42 1.40
C HIS A 274 -43.01 -18.02 0.64
N ALA A 275 -42.40 -18.96 -0.08
CA ALA A 275 -41.13 -18.74 -0.76
C ALA A 275 -41.13 -17.50 -1.70
N ALA A 276 -42.21 -17.30 -2.46
CA ALA A 276 -42.32 -16.15 -3.35
C ALA A 276 -42.41 -14.81 -2.61
N GLU A 277 -43.02 -14.80 -1.43
CA GLU A 277 -43.16 -13.59 -0.61
C GLU A 277 -41.86 -13.29 0.14
N LEU A 278 -41.20 -14.31 0.68
CA LEU A 278 -39.86 -14.19 1.26
C LEU A 278 -38.86 -13.63 0.25
N VAL A 279 -38.84 -14.17 -0.97
CA VAL A 279 -37.98 -13.66 -2.05
C VAL A 279 -38.25 -12.19 -2.34
N ARG A 280 -39.52 -11.79 -2.40
CA ARG A 280 -39.90 -10.40 -2.67
C ARG A 280 -39.47 -9.46 -1.55
N LYS A 281 -39.72 -9.82 -0.29
CA LYS A 281 -39.35 -9.01 0.89
C LYS A 281 -37.85 -8.88 1.02
N VAL A 282 -37.10 -9.98 0.86
CA VAL A 282 -35.63 -9.96 0.92
C VAL A 282 -35.05 -9.12 -0.21
N ALA A 283 -35.55 -9.29 -1.44
CA ALA A 283 -35.10 -8.50 -2.59
C ALA A 283 -35.43 -7.00 -2.47
N ALA A 284 -36.43 -6.63 -1.66
CA ALA A 284 -36.79 -5.23 -1.42
C ALA A 284 -35.81 -4.51 -0.45
N VAL A 285 -35.15 -5.25 0.44
CA VAL A 285 -34.24 -4.70 1.46
C VAL A 285 -32.76 -5.04 1.23
N HIS A 286 -32.48 -5.99 0.34
CA HIS A 286 -31.13 -6.45 0.03
C HIS A 286 -31.07 -6.96 -1.43
N ASP A 287 -30.21 -6.35 -2.26
CA ASP A 287 -30.08 -6.72 -3.68
C ASP A 287 -29.40 -8.11 -3.83
N VAL A 288 -30.24 -9.13 -3.93
CA VAL A 288 -29.82 -10.53 -4.11
C VAL A 288 -30.70 -11.25 -5.11
N THR A 289 -30.11 -12.27 -5.76
CA THR A 289 -30.86 -13.13 -6.68
C THR A 289 -31.73 -14.11 -5.91
N SER A 290 -32.87 -14.50 -6.49
CA SER A 290 -33.74 -15.55 -5.93
C SER A 290 -32.99 -16.87 -5.75
N TRP A 291 -32.01 -17.16 -6.61
CA TRP A 291 -31.14 -18.33 -6.47
C TRP A 291 -30.32 -18.28 -5.18
N ARG A 292 -29.71 -17.13 -4.84
CA ARG A 292 -28.92 -16.99 -3.62
C ARG A 292 -29.79 -17.12 -2.38
N ILE A 293 -31.00 -16.56 -2.41
CA ILE A 293 -31.99 -16.74 -1.34
C ILE A 293 -32.29 -18.23 -1.14
N ASN A 294 -32.58 -18.96 -2.22
CA ASN A 294 -32.87 -20.40 -2.15
C ASN A 294 -31.70 -21.22 -1.59
N GLN A 295 -30.45 -20.84 -1.85
CA GLN A 295 -29.29 -21.50 -1.22
C GLN A 295 -29.25 -21.29 0.30
N CYS A 296 -29.57 -20.08 0.76
CA CYS A 296 -29.60 -19.76 2.18
C CYS A 296 -30.68 -20.53 2.94
N LEU A 297 -31.74 -21.01 2.27
CA LEU A 297 -32.77 -21.86 2.89
C LEU A 297 -32.24 -23.23 3.35
N ASP A 298 -31.06 -23.66 2.90
CA ASP A 298 -30.38 -24.87 3.40
C ASP A 298 -29.77 -24.67 4.81
N ASP A 299 -29.70 -23.43 5.32
CA ASP A 299 -29.15 -23.10 6.64
C ASP A 299 -29.89 -23.83 7.77
N TYR A 300 -29.15 -24.39 8.73
CA TYR A 300 -29.71 -25.22 9.81
C TYR A 300 -30.82 -24.55 10.62
N ARG A 301 -30.87 -23.20 10.66
CA ARG A 301 -31.90 -22.43 11.38
C ARG A 301 -33.21 -22.33 10.62
N ILE A 302 -33.24 -22.64 9.32
CA ILE A 302 -34.42 -22.42 8.47
C ILE A 302 -35.09 -23.75 8.12
N GLY A 303 -36.39 -23.87 8.41
CA GLY A 303 -37.21 -25.05 8.14
C GLY A 303 -38.48 -24.72 7.37
N ARG A 304 -39.40 -25.70 7.30
CA ARG A 304 -40.74 -25.53 6.75
C ARG A 304 -41.81 -25.92 7.77
N MET A 305 -42.88 -25.15 7.81
CA MET A 305 -44.09 -25.45 8.54
C MET A 305 -44.92 -26.52 7.81
N PRO A 306 -45.86 -27.20 8.50
CA PRO A 306 -46.74 -28.20 7.87
C PRO A 306 -47.54 -27.67 6.68
N ASP A 307 -47.85 -26.37 6.66
CA ASP A 307 -48.55 -25.68 5.58
C ASP A 307 -47.62 -25.24 4.42
N GLY A 308 -46.34 -25.59 4.48
CA GLY A 308 -45.35 -25.30 3.44
C GLY A 308 -44.70 -23.90 3.52
N ARG A 309 -45.07 -23.05 4.49
CA ARG A 309 -44.39 -21.78 4.76
C ARG A 309 -42.99 -22.01 5.32
N ILE A 310 -42.06 -21.13 5.00
CA ILE A 310 -40.69 -21.10 5.51
C ILE A 310 -40.70 -20.35 6.84
N TRP A 311 -40.08 -20.93 7.86
CA TRP A 311 -39.88 -20.29 9.16
C TRP A 311 -38.60 -20.82 9.82
N LEU A 312 -38.34 -20.41 11.07
CA LEU A 312 -37.18 -20.78 11.84
C LEU A 312 -37.45 -22.10 12.58
N VAL A 313 -36.42 -22.94 12.63
CA VAL A 313 -36.47 -24.24 13.32
C VAL A 313 -36.71 -24.05 14.81
N GLU A 314 -36.18 -22.98 15.41
CA GLU A 314 -36.43 -22.64 16.81
C GLU A 314 -37.89 -22.32 17.11
N HIS A 315 -38.68 -21.94 16.10
CA HIS A 315 -40.12 -21.69 16.20
C HIS A 315 -40.98 -22.87 15.70
N GLY A 316 -40.40 -24.06 15.59
CA GLY A 316 -41.14 -25.29 15.28
C GLY A 316 -41.19 -25.66 13.80
N ALA A 317 -40.47 -24.95 12.93
CA ALA A 317 -40.31 -25.36 11.55
C ALA A 317 -39.47 -26.63 11.43
N VAL A 318 -39.83 -27.54 10.53
CA VAL A 318 -39.13 -28.82 10.34
C VAL A 318 -38.31 -28.78 9.05
N LYS A 319 -37.07 -29.25 9.12
CA LYS A 319 -36.23 -29.41 7.93
C LYS A 319 -36.82 -30.47 6.99
N PRO A 320 -36.97 -30.18 5.69
CA PRO A 320 -37.37 -31.21 4.73
C PRO A 320 -36.42 -32.40 4.78
N LYS A 321 -36.97 -33.62 4.76
CA LYS A 321 -36.17 -34.83 4.69
C LYS A 321 -35.43 -34.85 3.35
N GLU A 322 -34.10 -34.82 3.40
CA GLU A 322 -33.27 -34.82 2.20
C GLU A 322 -33.27 -36.20 1.52
N ILE A 323 -33.65 -36.21 0.24
CA ILE A 323 -33.60 -37.40 -0.62
C ILE A 323 -32.15 -37.67 -1.01
N GLU A 324 -31.76 -38.94 -1.07
CA GLU A 324 -30.43 -39.35 -1.51
C GLU A 324 -30.10 -38.76 -2.91
N PRO A 325 -29.05 -37.93 -3.03
CA PRO A 325 -28.62 -37.43 -4.33
C PRO A 325 -28.11 -38.53 -5.26
N ALA A 326 -28.06 -38.28 -6.56
CA ALA A 326 -27.38 -39.18 -7.48
C ALA A 326 -25.88 -39.29 -7.12
N ARG A 327 -25.42 -40.52 -6.87
CA ARG A 327 -24.00 -40.80 -6.65
C ARG A 327 -23.24 -40.69 -7.97
N PRO A 328 -22.16 -39.90 -8.05
CA PRO A 328 -21.35 -39.82 -9.27
C PRO A 328 -20.43 -41.04 -9.43
N ASP A 329 -20.02 -41.34 -10.66
CA ASP A 329 -19.21 -42.53 -10.98
C ASP A 329 -17.81 -42.53 -10.34
N TYR A 330 -17.27 -41.35 -10.02
CA TYR A 330 -15.99 -41.22 -9.32
C TYR A 330 -16.09 -41.43 -7.80
N MET A 331 -17.29 -41.74 -7.29
CA MET A 331 -17.52 -42.09 -5.89
C MET A 331 -18.10 -43.49 -5.75
N VAL A 332 -17.52 -44.28 -4.86
CA VAL A 332 -17.98 -45.64 -4.55
C VAL A 332 -18.20 -45.76 -3.05
N ALA A 333 -19.28 -46.43 -2.65
CA ALA A 333 -19.47 -46.87 -1.27
C ALA A 333 -19.59 -48.38 -1.20
N SER A 334 -18.94 -48.96 -0.19
CA SER A 334 -19.06 -50.36 0.19
C SER A 334 -19.08 -50.44 1.72
N GLY A 335 -20.25 -50.77 2.28
CA GLY A 335 -20.46 -50.75 3.74
C GLY A 335 -20.18 -49.37 4.37
N CYS A 336 -19.27 -49.36 5.34
CA CYS A 336 -18.78 -48.16 6.04
C CYS A 336 -17.61 -47.45 5.33
N LYS A 337 -17.24 -47.86 4.11
CA LYS A 337 -16.14 -47.23 3.37
C LYS A 337 -16.66 -46.44 2.18
N VAL A 338 -16.09 -45.25 1.97
CA VAL A 338 -16.38 -44.38 0.84
C VAL A 338 -15.08 -44.03 0.12
N GLY A 339 -14.99 -44.40 -1.15
CA GLY A 339 -13.90 -44.02 -2.05
C GLY A 339 -14.29 -42.82 -2.91
N VAL A 340 -13.43 -41.81 -3.00
CA VAL A 340 -13.57 -40.65 -3.88
C VAL A 340 -12.34 -40.55 -4.77
N ARG A 341 -12.50 -40.81 -6.07
CA ARG A 341 -11.43 -40.66 -7.07
C ARG A 341 -11.41 -39.24 -7.61
N GLN A 342 -10.23 -38.63 -7.66
CA GLN A 342 -10.00 -37.33 -8.27
C GLN A 342 -8.64 -37.24 -8.95
N LYS A 343 -8.46 -36.21 -9.76
CA LYS A 343 -7.18 -35.82 -10.34
C LYS A 343 -6.61 -34.64 -9.56
N VAL A 344 -5.30 -34.64 -9.31
CA VAL A 344 -4.62 -33.52 -8.67
C VAL A 344 -4.69 -32.30 -9.58
N THR A 345 -5.28 -31.23 -9.07
CA THR A 345 -5.35 -29.92 -9.73
C THR A 345 -4.28 -28.99 -9.19
N TYR A 346 -3.98 -27.94 -9.96
CA TYR A 346 -3.09 -26.85 -9.55
C TYR A 346 -3.46 -26.27 -8.17
N ASP A 347 -4.74 -26.04 -7.90
CA ASP A 347 -5.21 -25.44 -6.65
C ASP A 347 -5.02 -26.36 -5.45
N GLN A 348 -5.25 -27.66 -5.61
CA GLN A 348 -5.01 -28.66 -4.58
C GLN A 348 -3.50 -28.76 -4.25
N ALA A 349 -2.64 -28.73 -5.27
CA ALA A 349 -1.19 -28.71 -5.08
C ALA A 349 -0.69 -27.46 -4.34
N ARG A 350 -1.39 -26.32 -4.45
CA ARG A 350 -1.09 -25.09 -3.70
C ARG A 350 -1.68 -25.06 -2.29
N GLY A 351 -2.55 -26.00 -1.94
CA GLY A 351 -3.12 -26.14 -0.60
C GLY A 351 -4.52 -25.57 -0.44
N SER A 352 -5.26 -25.42 -1.54
CA SER A 352 -6.69 -25.12 -1.48
C SER A 352 -7.49 -26.38 -1.16
N GLY A 353 -8.57 -26.22 -0.40
CA GLY A 353 -9.63 -27.23 -0.34
C GLY A 353 -10.33 -27.36 -1.70
N PHE A 354 -11.17 -28.37 -1.85
CA PHE A 354 -11.83 -28.63 -3.14
C PHE A 354 -13.24 -29.16 -2.97
N LEU A 355 -14.08 -28.87 -3.96
CA LEU A 355 -15.48 -29.26 -3.98
C LEU A 355 -15.63 -30.73 -4.35
N VAL A 356 -16.64 -31.35 -3.73
CA VAL A 356 -17.08 -32.72 -3.97
C VAL A 356 -18.58 -32.78 -4.09
N ASN A 357 -19.08 -33.83 -4.73
CA ASN A 357 -20.50 -34.01 -4.92
C ASN A 357 -21.24 -34.07 -3.58
N ARG A 358 -22.41 -33.41 -3.53
CA ARG A 358 -23.31 -33.37 -2.37
C ARG A 358 -23.73 -34.76 -1.85
N TRP A 359 -23.68 -35.79 -2.70
CA TRP A 359 -23.94 -37.16 -2.28
C TRP A 359 -23.03 -37.58 -1.11
N LEU A 360 -21.78 -37.11 -1.06
CA LEU A 360 -20.88 -37.41 0.06
C LEU A 360 -21.40 -36.81 1.38
N ALA A 361 -21.77 -35.52 1.39
CA ALA A 361 -22.38 -34.91 2.57
C ALA A 361 -23.64 -35.67 3.02
N TRP A 362 -24.48 -36.08 2.06
CA TRP A 362 -25.64 -36.91 2.35
C TRP A 362 -25.22 -38.25 2.99
N ARG A 363 -24.25 -38.97 2.43
CA ARG A 363 -23.78 -40.24 2.99
C ARG A 363 -23.20 -40.10 4.40
N LEU A 364 -22.56 -38.95 4.69
CA LEU A 364 -21.96 -38.61 5.97
C LEU A 364 -22.93 -38.10 7.04
N GLY A 365 -24.23 -38.01 6.73
CA GLY A 365 -25.21 -37.47 7.68
C GLY A 365 -25.24 -35.93 7.77
N LEU A 366 -24.50 -35.22 6.91
CA LEU A 366 -24.47 -33.74 6.87
C LEU A 366 -25.72 -33.23 6.13
N ARG A 367 -26.78 -32.93 6.87
CA ARG A 367 -28.12 -32.57 6.36
C ARG A 367 -28.40 -31.07 6.34
N ALA A 368 -27.55 -30.26 6.96
CA ALA A 368 -27.75 -28.82 7.03
C ALA A 368 -26.44 -28.06 6.83
N THR A 369 -26.56 -26.79 6.45
CA THR A 369 -25.43 -25.87 6.32
C THR A 369 -25.36 -24.93 7.52
N PRO A 370 -24.18 -24.63 8.09
CA PRO A 370 -22.92 -25.37 7.94
C PRO A 370 -22.91 -26.61 8.86
N GLN A 371 -22.45 -27.74 8.33
CA GLN A 371 -22.12 -28.93 9.14
C GLN A 371 -20.81 -29.52 8.62
N ALA A 372 -20.01 -30.07 9.54
CA ALA A 372 -18.74 -30.69 9.18
C ALA A 372 -18.52 -31.97 9.97
N ILE A 373 -17.76 -32.88 9.36
CA ILE A 373 -17.21 -34.06 10.00
C ILE A 373 -15.72 -34.14 9.67
N THR A 374 -14.95 -34.66 10.61
CA THR A 374 -13.51 -34.75 10.54
C THR A 374 -13.07 -36.22 10.52
N PHE A 375 -12.02 -36.50 9.75
CA PHE A 375 -11.36 -37.79 9.66
C PHE A 375 -9.86 -37.66 9.93
N ASP A 376 -9.29 -38.61 10.64
CA ASP A 376 -7.86 -38.67 10.94
C ASP A 376 -7.12 -39.62 10.01
N SER A 377 -5.84 -39.36 9.73
CA SER A 377 -4.99 -40.27 8.95
C SER A 377 -3.86 -40.83 9.80
N GLU A 378 -3.30 -41.97 9.37
CA GLU A 378 -2.13 -42.60 10.01
C GLU A 378 -0.89 -41.67 10.06
N ILE A 379 -0.84 -40.69 9.16
CA ILE A 379 0.25 -39.70 9.08
C ILE A 379 -0.05 -38.40 9.84
N GLY A 380 -1.11 -38.37 10.66
CA GLY A 380 -1.44 -37.25 11.53
C GLY A 380 -2.03 -36.03 10.80
N VAL A 381 -2.52 -36.20 9.58
CA VAL A 381 -3.21 -35.13 8.82
C VAL A 381 -4.71 -35.28 8.93
N GLU A 382 -5.37 -34.22 9.37
CA GLU A 382 -6.82 -34.12 9.49
C GLU A 382 -7.47 -33.80 8.13
N LEU A 383 -8.51 -34.56 7.76
CA LEU A 383 -9.38 -34.26 6.62
C LEU A 383 -10.79 -33.91 7.08
N LYS A 384 -11.17 -32.65 6.85
CA LYS A 384 -12.49 -32.13 7.20
C LYS A 384 -13.38 -32.10 5.97
N VAL A 385 -14.56 -32.72 6.07
CA VAL A 385 -15.63 -32.63 5.07
C VAL A 385 -16.67 -31.65 5.56
N THR A 386 -16.92 -30.58 4.82
CA THR A 386 -17.86 -29.53 5.22
C THR A 386 -18.96 -29.38 4.17
N ARG A 387 -20.22 -29.35 4.62
CA ARG A 387 -21.35 -28.86 3.84
C ARG A 387 -21.47 -27.35 4.03
N THR A 388 -21.39 -26.62 2.94
CA THR A 388 -21.53 -25.17 2.87
C THR A 388 -22.70 -24.81 1.96
N GLY A 389 -23.14 -23.56 1.98
CA GLY A 389 -24.23 -23.09 1.11
C GLY A 389 -23.90 -23.17 -0.38
N GLY A 390 -22.61 -23.33 -0.73
CA GLY A 390 -22.12 -23.52 -2.10
C GLY A 390 -21.87 -24.98 -2.50
N GLY A 391 -22.00 -25.95 -1.59
CA GLY A 391 -21.76 -27.36 -1.85
C GLY A 391 -20.96 -28.06 -0.75
N THR A 392 -20.51 -29.28 -1.03
CA THR A 392 -19.66 -30.06 -0.12
C THR A 392 -18.20 -29.87 -0.49
N ALA A 393 -17.34 -29.67 0.51
CA ALA A 393 -15.91 -29.45 0.30
C ALA A 393 -15.07 -30.32 1.24
N PHE A 394 -13.92 -30.76 0.74
CA PHE A 394 -12.81 -31.22 1.57
C PHE A 394 -11.90 -30.04 1.95
N SER A 395 -11.32 -30.11 3.15
CA SER A 395 -10.16 -29.28 3.51
C SER A 395 -8.96 -29.57 2.61
N SER A 396 -7.93 -28.74 2.73
CA SER A 396 -6.67 -28.94 2.02
C SER A 396 -6.08 -30.34 2.29
N ILE A 397 -5.59 -30.99 1.23
CA ILE A 397 -4.93 -32.29 1.29
C ILE A 397 -3.46 -32.22 0.87
N ARG A 398 -2.90 -31.01 0.73
CA ARG A 398 -1.55 -30.80 0.18
C ARG A 398 -0.48 -31.60 0.89
N THR A 399 -0.46 -31.58 2.22
CA THR A 399 0.51 -32.35 3.02
C THR A 399 0.49 -33.84 2.67
N CYS A 400 -0.69 -34.41 2.41
CA CYS A 400 -0.83 -35.81 2.00
C CYS A 400 -0.41 -36.04 0.55
N LEU A 401 -0.70 -35.10 -0.36
CA LEU A 401 -0.23 -35.18 -1.74
C LEU A 401 1.30 -35.19 -1.79
N ASP A 402 1.93 -34.29 -1.05
CA ASP A 402 3.40 -34.18 -0.93
C ASP A 402 3.98 -35.47 -0.33
N HIS A 403 3.38 -35.99 0.75
CA HIS A 403 3.81 -37.25 1.40
C HIS A 403 3.77 -38.45 0.43
N HIS A 404 2.79 -38.51 -0.45
CA HIS A 404 2.65 -39.57 -1.45
C HIS A 404 3.35 -39.28 -2.78
N GLY A 405 4.07 -38.15 -2.90
CA GLY A 405 4.79 -37.75 -4.10
C GLY A 405 3.90 -37.53 -5.32
N LEU A 406 2.67 -37.06 -5.11
CA LEU A 406 1.70 -36.77 -6.18
C LEU A 406 1.88 -35.35 -6.71
N VAL A 407 1.84 -35.18 -8.03
CA VAL A 407 1.92 -33.87 -8.69
C VAL A 407 0.66 -33.58 -9.50
N GLU A 408 0.52 -32.34 -9.99
CA GLU A 408 -0.58 -31.94 -10.86
C GLU A 408 -0.74 -32.93 -12.02
N GLY A 409 -1.99 -33.38 -12.23
CA GLY A 409 -2.33 -34.37 -13.23
C GLY A 409 -2.30 -35.82 -12.77
N CYS A 410 -1.79 -36.14 -11.57
CA CYS A 410 -1.89 -37.50 -11.02
C CYS A 410 -3.35 -37.84 -10.64
N ASP A 411 -3.76 -39.09 -10.82
CA ASP A 411 -4.99 -39.63 -10.23
C ASP A 411 -4.73 -40.13 -8.81
N PHE A 412 -5.66 -39.84 -7.90
CA PHE A 412 -5.67 -40.34 -6.55
C PHE A 412 -7.07 -40.74 -6.09
N VAL A 413 -7.12 -41.59 -5.06
CA VAL A 413 -8.35 -42.00 -4.39
C VAL A 413 -8.23 -41.68 -2.90
N ILE A 414 -9.19 -40.94 -2.38
CA ILE A 414 -9.43 -40.80 -0.94
C ILE A 414 -10.35 -41.92 -0.51
N VAL A 415 -9.97 -42.66 0.53
CA VAL A 415 -10.82 -43.67 1.16
C VAL A 415 -11.14 -43.18 2.57
N LEU A 416 -12.43 -42.98 2.84
CA LEU A 416 -12.97 -42.64 4.16
C LEU A 416 -13.52 -43.92 4.80
N ASP A 417 -13.17 -44.16 6.06
CA ASP A 417 -13.77 -45.19 6.90
C ASP A 417 -14.68 -44.51 7.93
N LEU A 418 -15.99 -44.73 7.78
CA LEU A 418 -17.02 -44.00 8.51
C LEU A 418 -17.16 -44.47 9.97
N ASP A 419 -16.76 -45.71 10.26
CA ASP A 419 -16.87 -46.28 11.60
C ASP A 419 -15.70 -45.83 12.47
N SER A 420 -14.48 -45.95 11.94
CA SER A 420 -13.26 -45.55 12.65
C SER A 420 -12.95 -44.06 12.56
N ARG A 421 -13.69 -43.31 11.73
CA ARG A 421 -13.39 -41.91 11.37
C ARG A 421 -11.96 -41.70 10.90
N THR A 422 -11.45 -42.66 10.13
CA THR A 422 -10.12 -42.55 9.52
C THR A 422 -10.20 -42.31 8.02
N TRP A 423 -9.11 -41.80 7.45
CA TRP A 423 -8.98 -41.67 6.00
C TRP A 423 -7.57 -42.03 5.52
N ALA A 424 -7.51 -42.46 4.26
CA ALA A 424 -6.27 -42.74 3.56
C ALA A 424 -6.31 -42.19 2.14
N LEU A 425 -5.13 -41.87 1.62
CA LEU A 425 -4.94 -41.46 0.23
C LEU A 425 -4.15 -42.54 -0.52
N ARG A 426 -4.57 -42.87 -1.73
CA ARG A 426 -3.87 -43.82 -2.61
C ARG A 426 -3.63 -43.20 -3.98
N HIS A 427 -2.41 -43.33 -4.49
CA HIS A 427 -2.07 -43.00 -5.87
C HIS A 427 -2.69 -44.04 -6.80
N SER A 428 -3.44 -43.61 -7.81
CA SER A 428 -4.20 -44.49 -8.72
C SER A 428 -3.98 -44.20 -10.22
N CYS A 429 -2.83 -43.65 -10.61
CA CYS A 429 -2.48 -43.49 -12.02
C CYS A 429 -2.36 -44.84 -12.72
N ALA A 430 -2.83 -44.92 -13.96
CA ALA A 430 -2.55 -46.07 -14.83
C ALA A 430 -1.06 -46.13 -15.20
N LEU A 431 -0.57 -47.34 -15.49
CA LEU A 431 0.80 -47.56 -15.99
C LEU A 431 1.04 -46.73 -17.27
N GLY A 432 2.14 -45.97 -17.30
CA GLY A 432 2.50 -45.07 -18.42
C GLY A 432 1.69 -43.77 -18.50
N CYS A 433 0.82 -43.50 -17.53
CA CYS A 433 -0.01 -42.28 -17.48
C CYS A 433 0.30 -41.40 -16.27
N CYS A 434 1.33 -41.75 -15.48
CA CYS A 434 1.68 -41.04 -14.26
C CYS A 434 2.64 -39.88 -14.57
N PRO A 435 2.30 -38.61 -14.28
CA PRO A 435 3.22 -37.49 -14.49
C PRO A 435 4.55 -37.59 -13.74
N VAL A 436 4.59 -38.36 -12.63
CA VAL A 436 5.79 -38.59 -11.81
C VAL A 436 6.64 -39.74 -12.35
N ARG A 437 6.03 -40.67 -13.10
CA ARG A 437 6.66 -41.85 -13.70
C ARG A 437 6.05 -42.06 -15.10
N PRO A 438 6.43 -41.22 -16.08
CA PRO A 438 5.86 -41.26 -17.42
C PRO A 438 6.10 -42.61 -18.11
#